data_AF-A0A2N2P110-F1
#
_entry.id   AF-A0A2N2P110-F1
#
_cell.length_a   1.000
_cell.length_b   1.000
_cell.length_c   1.000
_cell.angle_alpha   90.00
_cell.angle_beta   90.00
_cell.angle_gamma   90.00
#
_symmetry.space_group_name_H-M   'P 1'
#
loop_
_entity.id
_entity.type
_entity.pdbx_description
1 polymer ?
#
loop_
_entity_poly.entity_id
_entity_poly.type
_entity_poly.pdbx_seq_one_letter_code
_entity_poly.pdbx_strand_id
1 'polypeptide(L)'
;MERAAEEKIRQAMEAGDFDHLAGYGKPIDWKDNPFAPAGWQMAFDLLQKNGLLLPWMDTRREIEAEIIRVNEQCTRNLRYHPELAKDEFFKQVEAINRKIFDYNLSVPAASFQRKLLKAQAEFDLLKQP
;
A
#
# COMPACT_ATOMS: atom_id res chain seq x y z
N MET A 1 -30.87 -19.38 34.87
CA MET A 1 -30.82 -19.75 33.44
C MET A 1 -29.39 -20.00 32.96
N GLU A 2 -28.37 -19.26 33.44
CA GLU A 2 -26.95 -19.49 33.10
C GLU A 2 -26.44 -20.92 33.37
N ARG A 3 -26.70 -21.49 34.56
CA ARG A 3 -26.22 -22.85 34.91
C ARG A 3 -26.68 -23.97 33.97
N ALA A 4 -27.86 -23.83 33.36
CA ALA A 4 -28.38 -24.83 32.44
C ALA A 4 -27.70 -24.76 31.06
N ALA A 5 -27.23 -23.57 30.67
CA ALA A 5 -26.45 -23.38 29.44
C ALA A 5 -25.03 -23.92 29.61
N GLU A 6 -24.38 -23.61 30.74
CA GLU A 6 -23.04 -24.13 31.08
C GLU A 6 -23.01 -25.66 31.14
N GLU A 7 -24.01 -26.28 31.78
CA GLU A 7 -24.10 -27.74 31.88
C GLU A 7 -24.23 -28.40 30.50
N LYS A 8 -25.02 -27.81 29.59
CA LYS A 8 -25.13 -28.28 28.21
C LYS A 8 -23.83 -28.13 27.42
N ILE A 9 -23.12 -27.02 27.59
CA ILE A 9 -21.82 -26.81 26.93
C ILE A 9 -20.82 -27.85 27.43
N ARG A 10 -20.78 -28.12 28.75
CA ARG A 10 -19.89 -29.12 29.33
C ARG A 10 -20.19 -30.53 28.82
N GLN A 11 -21.46 -30.93 28.76
CA GLN A 11 -21.87 -32.22 28.21
C GLN A 11 -21.48 -32.37 26.73
N ALA A 12 -21.63 -31.33 25.92
CA ALA A 12 -21.21 -31.34 24.52
C ALA A 12 -19.68 -31.39 24.36
N MET A 13 -18.92 -30.75 25.25
CA MET A 13 -17.45 -30.89 25.31
C MET A 13 -17.03 -32.32 25.67
N GLU A 14 -17.68 -32.94 26.67
CA GLU A 14 -17.40 -34.32 27.08
C GLU A 14 -17.80 -35.34 26.01
N ALA A 15 -18.86 -35.07 25.25
CA ALA A 15 -19.30 -35.90 24.13
C ALA A 15 -18.39 -35.79 22.89
N GLY A 16 -17.44 -34.85 22.87
CA GLY A 16 -16.60 -34.59 21.70
C GLY A 16 -17.36 -33.90 20.56
N ASP A 17 -18.52 -33.29 20.82
CA ASP A 17 -19.34 -32.62 19.79
C ASP A 17 -18.62 -31.42 19.13
N PHE A 18 -17.54 -30.93 19.76
CA PHE A 18 -16.67 -29.88 19.23
C PHE A 18 -15.40 -30.41 18.55
N ASP A 19 -15.18 -31.74 18.57
CA ASP A 19 -14.06 -32.35 17.85
C ASP A 19 -14.38 -32.39 16.35
N HIS A 20 -13.37 -32.14 15.52
CA HIS A 20 -13.49 -32.21 14.05
C HIS A 20 -14.57 -31.32 13.42
N LEU A 21 -14.91 -30.19 14.05
CA LEU A 21 -15.79 -29.18 13.46
C LEU A 21 -15.36 -28.77 12.06
N ALA A 22 -16.30 -28.27 11.27
CA ALA A 22 -16.02 -27.76 9.94
C ALA A 22 -14.93 -26.68 10.00
N GLY A 23 -13.75 -26.96 9.42
CA GLY A 23 -12.58 -26.07 9.50
C GLY A 23 -11.51 -26.50 10.49
N TYR A 24 -11.69 -27.61 11.23
CA TYR A 24 -10.69 -28.14 12.15
C TYR A 24 -9.36 -28.41 11.44
N GLY A 25 -8.28 -27.84 11.98
CA GLY A 25 -6.93 -27.93 11.42
C GLY A 25 -6.71 -27.14 10.11
N LYS A 26 -7.73 -26.44 9.60
CA LYS A 26 -7.57 -25.57 8.42
C LYS A 26 -7.11 -24.17 8.84
N PRO A 27 -6.24 -23.52 8.06
CA PRO A 27 -5.93 -22.11 8.26
C PRO A 27 -7.22 -21.28 8.27
N ILE A 28 -7.29 -20.31 9.18
CA ILE A 28 -8.39 -19.34 9.23
C ILE A 28 -8.27 -18.46 7.98
N ASP A 29 -9.35 -18.41 7.20
CA ASP A 29 -9.47 -17.49 6.07
C ASP A 29 -9.88 -16.10 6.59
N TRP A 30 -8.89 -15.22 6.73
CA TRP A 30 -9.10 -13.82 7.10
C TRP A 30 -9.69 -13.08 5.90
N LYS A 31 -11.02 -13.14 5.76
CA LYS A 31 -11.72 -12.44 4.67
C LYS A 31 -11.57 -10.93 4.74
N ASP A 32 -11.60 -10.38 5.95
CA ASP A 32 -11.51 -8.94 6.16
C ASP A 32 -10.05 -8.53 6.30
N ASN A 33 -9.63 -7.57 5.48
CA ASN A 33 -8.36 -6.88 5.67
C ASN A 33 -8.50 -5.91 6.86
N PRO A 34 -7.90 -6.20 8.04
CA PRO A 34 -8.03 -5.33 9.21
C PRO A 34 -7.31 -3.98 9.03
N PHE A 35 -6.47 -3.87 8.01
CA PHE A 35 -5.75 -2.65 7.66
C PHE A 35 -6.48 -1.79 6.61
N ALA A 36 -7.59 -2.30 6.04
CA ALA A 36 -8.40 -1.52 5.12
C ALA A 36 -9.24 -0.47 5.88
N PRO A 37 -9.28 0.79 5.42
CA PRO A 37 -10.21 1.78 5.95
C PRO A 37 -11.66 1.26 5.91
N ALA A 38 -12.43 1.48 6.98
CA ALA A 38 -13.77 0.91 7.14
C ALA A 38 -14.71 1.20 5.96
N GLY A 39 -14.64 2.39 5.36
CA GLY A 39 -15.45 2.76 4.19
C GLY A 39 -15.04 2.13 2.87
N TRP A 40 -13.89 1.43 2.82
CA TRP A 40 -13.32 0.89 1.58
C TRP A 40 -13.23 -0.64 1.55
N GLN A 41 -13.54 -1.33 2.64
CA GLN A 41 -13.50 -2.79 2.73
C GLN A 41 -14.22 -3.47 1.56
N MET A 42 -15.46 -3.08 1.28
CA MET A 42 -16.24 -3.65 0.17
C MET A 42 -15.61 -3.41 -1.22
N ALA A 43 -14.98 -2.25 -1.43
CA ALA A 43 -14.34 -1.93 -2.70
C ALA A 43 -13.05 -2.75 -2.89
N PHE A 44 -12.24 -2.92 -1.83
CA PHE A 44 -11.07 -3.80 -1.84
C PHE A 44 -11.48 -5.26 -2.14
N ASP A 45 -12.50 -5.76 -1.42
CA ASP A 45 -13.01 -7.12 -1.59
C ASP A 45 -13.49 -7.38 -3.02
N LEU A 46 -14.27 -6.45 -3.58
CA LEU A 46 -14.84 -6.59 -4.92
C LEU A 46 -13.73 -6.63 -5.97
N LEU A 47 -12.74 -5.76 -5.87
CA LEU A 47 -11.65 -5.71 -6.84
C LEU A 47 -10.72 -6.91 -6.72
N GLN A 48 -10.36 -7.33 -5.50
CA GLN A 48 -9.52 -8.50 -5.27
C GLN A 48 -10.18 -9.78 -5.81
N LYS A 49 -11.49 -9.96 -5.58
CA LYS A 49 -12.25 -11.11 -6.11
C LYS A 49 -12.27 -11.16 -7.64
N ASN A 50 -12.14 -10.01 -8.31
CA ASN A 50 -12.11 -9.92 -9.77
C ASN A 50 -10.68 -9.83 -10.35
N GLY A 51 -9.64 -9.93 -9.50
CA GLY A 51 -8.25 -9.79 -9.93
C GLY A 51 -7.90 -8.38 -10.45
N LEU A 52 -8.69 -7.37 -10.08
CA LEU A 52 -8.52 -5.99 -10.51
C LEU A 52 -7.76 -5.18 -9.45
N LEU A 53 -7.00 -4.19 -9.90
CA LEU A 53 -6.33 -3.23 -9.03
C LEU A 53 -7.22 -2.00 -8.82
N LEU A 54 -6.97 -1.30 -7.71
CA LEU A 54 -7.57 0.00 -7.49
C LEU A 54 -6.94 1.05 -8.39
N PRO A 55 -7.70 2.01 -8.93
CA PRO A 55 -7.20 2.98 -9.90
C PRO A 55 -5.93 3.71 -9.45
N TRP A 56 -5.85 4.08 -8.17
CA TRP A 56 -4.68 4.79 -7.63
C TRP A 56 -3.45 3.90 -7.48
N MET A 57 -3.60 2.57 -7.45
CA MET A 57 -2.43 1.66 -7.36
C MET A 57 -1.58 1.76 -8.62
N ASP A 58 -2.19 1.88 -9.80
CA ASP A 58 -1.47 2.04 -11.06
C ASP A 58 -0.77 3.40 -11.11
N THR A 59 -1.48 4.48 -10.78
CA THR A 59 -0.88 5.82 -10.68
C THR A 59 0.30 5.84 -9.71
N ARG A 60 0.21 5.12 -8.58
CA ARG A 60 1.34 4.99 -7.66
C ARG A 60 2.53 4.29 -8.31
N ARG A 61 2.32 3.20 -9.04
CA ARG A 61 3.40 2.47 -9.72
C ARG A 61 4.06 3.33 -10.79
N GLU A 62 3.28 4.12 -11.51
CA GLU A 62 3.79 5.07 -12.51
C GLU A 62 4.68 6.15 -11.86
N ILE A 63 4.23 6.75 -10.76
CA ILE A 63 5.03 7.73 -10.00
C ILE A 63 6.36 7.12 -9.55
N GLU A 64 6.36 5.90 -9.00
CA GLU A 64 7.59 5.22 -8.57
C GLU A 64 8.54 4.94 -9.75
N ALA A 65 7.99 4.46 -10.87
CA ALA A 65 8.78 4.21 -12.07
C ALA A 65 9.39 5.50 -12.66
N GLU A 66 8.65 6.62 -12.58
CA GLU A 66 9.13 7.93 -13.00
C GLU A 66 10.26 8.41 -12.10
N ILE A 67 10.12 8.31 -10.77
CA ILE A 67 11.18 8.67 -9.81
C ILE A 67 12.48 7.91 -10.11
N ILE A 68 12.38 6.58 -10.31
CA ILE A 68 13.55 5.75 -10.64
C ILE A 68 14.22 6.26 -11.93
N ARG A 69 13.42 6.50 -12.97
CA ARG A 69 13.92 6.98 -14.27
C ARG A 69 14.61 8.34 -14.17
N VAL A 70 14.01 9.29 -13.45
CA VAL A 70 14.57 10.62 -13.20
C VAL A 70 15.88 10.53 -12.43
N ASN A 71 15.93 9.69 -11.40
CA ASN A 71 17.14 9.47 -10.61
C ASN A 71 18.27 8.89 -11.47
N GLU A 72 17.98 7.86 -12.27
CA GLU A 72 18.97 7.27 -13.18
C GLU A 72 19.45 8.25 -14.25
N GLN A 73 18.56 9.08 -14.79
CA GLN A 73 18.91 10.12 -15.75
C GLN A 73 19.82 11.17 -15.08
N CYS A 74 19.48 11.61 -13.87
CA CYS A 74 20.27 12.55 -13.08
C CYS A 74 21.66 11.99 -12.79
N THR A 75 21.77 10.75 -12.29
CA THR A 75 23.07 10.10 -12.01
C THR A 75 23.94 9.98 -13.27
N ARG A 76 23.33 9.70 -14.43
CA ARG A 76 24.05 9.70 -15.71
C ARG A 76 24.52 11.11 -16.08
N ASN A 77 23.63 12.09 -16.02
CA ASN A 77 23.92 13.48 -16.40
C ASN A 77 24.95 14.13 -15.46
N LEU A 78 24.96 13.78 -14.17
CA LEU A 78 25.96 14.24 -13.20
C LEU A 78 27.40 13.89 -13.62
N ARG A 79 27.59 12.80 -14.39
CA ARG A 79 28.92 12.40 -14.89
C ARG A 79 29.43 13.25 -16.04
N TYR A 80 28.53 13.82 -16.85
CA TYR A 80 28.88 14.52 -18.09
C TYR A 80 28.67 16.04 -17.99
N HIS A 81 27.56 16.47 -17.38
CA HIS A 81 27.12 17.87 -17.31
C HIS A 81 26.44 18.18 -15.96
N PRO A 82 27.20 18.33 -14.87
CA PRO A 82 26.65 18.43 -13.50
C PRO A 82 25.75 19.66 -13.28
N GLU A 83 26.05 20.78 -13.93
CA GLU A 83 25.27 22.02 -13.79
C GLU A 83 23.87 21.89 -14.42
N LEU A 84 23.78 21.33 -15.63
CA LEU A 84 22.52 21.10 -16.32
C LEU A 84 21.71 19.97 -15.66
N ALA A 85 22.39 18.97 -15.10
CA ALA A 85 21.75 17.86 -14.40
C ALA A 85 20.90 18.34 -13.23
N LYS A 86 21.36 19.36 -12.49
CA LYS A 86 20.62 19.91 -11.35
C LYS A 86 19.32 20.57 -11.81
N ASP A 87 19.39 21.48 -12.76
CA ASP A 87 18.22 22.23 -13.22
C ASP A 87 17.16 21.32 -13.86
N GLU A 88 17.59 20.34 -14.65
CA GLU A 88 16.68 19.36 -15.25
C GLU A 88 16.03 18.48 -14.18
N PHE A 89 16.80 17.97 -13.22
CA PHE A 89 16.29 17.17 -12.11
C PHE A 89 15.25 17.92 -11.29
N PHE A 90 15.49 19.19 -10.97
CA PHE A 90 14.57 20.00 -10.17
C PHE A 90 13.22 20.20 -10.88
N LYS A 91 13.24 20.47 -12.19
CA LYS A 91 12.02 20.58 -13.01
C LYS A 91 11.25 19.26 -13.06
N GLN A 92 11.94 18.14 -13.22
CA GLN A 92 11.32 16.82 -13.24
C GLN A 92 10.71 16.47 -11.86
N VAL A 93 11.40 16.78 -10.76
CA VAL A 93 10.87 16.61 -9.41
C VAL A 93 9.64 17.48 -9.15
N GLU A 94 9.59 18.72 -9.65
CA GLU A 94 8.40 19.56 -9.56
C GLU A 94 7.20 18.94 -10.30
N ALA A 95 7.42 18.41 -11.51
CA ALA A 95 6.40 17.70 -12.27
C ALA A 95 5.89 16.44 -11.53
N ILE A 96 6.79 15.66 -10.94
CA ILE A 96 6.43 14.51 -10.11
C ILE A 96 5.64 14.96 -8.87
N ASN A 97 6.04 16.05 -8.22
CA ASN A 97 5.33 16.57 -7.05
C ASN A 97 3.90 17.02 -7.38
N ARG A 98 3.67 17.57 -8.57
CA ARG A 98 2.30 17.84 -9.04
C ARG A 98 1.49 16.55 -9.15
N LYS A 99 2.05 15.50 -9.76
CA LYS A 99 1.40 14.18 -9.86
C LYS A 99 1.12 13.56 -8.48
N ILE A 100 2.07 13.67 -7.55
CA ILE A 100 1.89 13.21 -6.17
C ILE A 100 0.75 13.96 -5.48
N PHE A 101 0.65 15.28 -5.70
CA PHE A 101 -0.44 16.07 -5.15
C PHE A 101 -1.80 15.59 -5.67
N ASP A 102 -1.96 15.42 -6.98
CA ASP A 102 -3.21 14.94 -7.59
C ASP A 102 -3.54 13.51 -7.12
N TYR A 103 -2.53 12.64 -7.05
CA TYR A 103 -2.65 11.30 -6.47
C TYR A 103 -3.13 11.35 -5.01
N ASN A 104 -2.56 12.23 -4.18
CA ASN A 104 -2.91 12.35 -2.77
C ASN A 104 -4.36 12.82 -2.55
N LEU A 105 -4.91 13.59 -3.50
CA LEU A 105 -6.32 13.98 -3.50
C LEU A 105 -7.24 12.84 -3.94
N SER A 106 -6.74 11.92 -4.78
CA SER A 106 -7.52 10.78 -5.29
C SER A 106 -7.63 9.62 -4.30
N VAL A 107 -6.68 9.49 -3.36
CA VAL A 107 -6.66 8.36 -2.43
C VAL A 107 -7.61 8.57 -1.25
N PRO A 108 -8.26 7.50 -0.78
CA PRO A 108 -9.32 7.62 0.21
C PRO A 108 -8.88 7.80 1.67
N ALA A 109 -7.60 7.56 1.95
CA ALA A 109 -7.07 7.63 3.31
C ALA A 109 -5.66 8.21 3.29
N ALA A 110 -5.33 8.96 4.33
CA ALA A 110 -4.00 9.55 4.50
C ALA A 110 -2.88 8.50 4.51
N SER A 111 -3.17 7.26 4.93
CA SER A 111 -2.22 6.14 4.90
C SER A 111 -1.76 5.76 3.49
N PHE A 112 -2.54 6.10 2.45
CA PHE A 112 -2.18 5.85 1.05
C PHE A 112 -1.49 7.05 0.38
N GLN A 113 -1.46 8.21 1.04
CA GLN A 113 -0.81 9.40 0.51
C GLN A 113 0.72 9.23 0.49
N ARG A 114 1.36 9.97 -0.40
CA ARG A 114 2.81 10.05 -0.54
C ARG A 114 3.32 11.42 -0.10
N LYS A 115 4.52 11.42 0.46
CA LYS A 115 5.24 12.67 0.73
C LYS A 115 5.73 13.27 -0.58
N LEU A 116 5.72 14.61 -0.63
CA LEU A 116 6.39 15.34 -1.71
C LEU A 116 7.89 15.13 -1.61
N LEU A 117 8.53 15.01 -2.76
CA LEU A 117 9.98 14.90 -2.89
C LEU A 117 10.61 16.26 -2.61
N LYS A 118 11.69 16.24 -1.82
CA LYS A 118 12.50 17.43 -1.56
C LYS A 118 13.66 17.45 -2.54
N ALA A 119 13.50 18.15 -3.67
CA ALA A 119 14.45 18.15 -4.79
C ALA A 119 15.92 18.28 -4.36
N GLN A 120 16.24 19.22 -3.47
CA GLN A 120 17.62 19.41 -3.00
C GLN A 120 18.14 18.19 -2.21
N ALA A 121 17.36 17.65 -1.28
CA ALA A 121 17.77 16.49 -0.48
C ALA A 121 17.94 15.23 -1.34
N GLU A 122 17.01 14.98 -2.27
CA GLU A 122 17.12 13.86 -3.21
C GLU A 122 18.35 13.99 -4.10
N PHE A 123 18.62 15.19 -4.61
CA PHE A 123 19.79 15.46 -5.45
C PHE A 123 21.11 15.27 -4.69
N ASP A 124 21.17 15.68 -3.42
CA ASP A 124 22.35 15.51 -2.58
C ASP A 124 22.62 14.04 -2.24
N LEU A 125 21.59 13.20 -2.17
CA LEU A 125 21.75 11.75 -2.04
C LEU A 125 22.35 11.13 -3.31
N LEU A 126 21.91 11.57 -4.50
CA LEU A 126 22.42 11.06 -5.78
C LEU A 126 23.88 11.47 -6.05
N LYS A 127 24.36 12.53 -5.41
CA LYS A 127 25.76 12.97 -5.49
C LYS A 127 26.71 12.16 -4.60
N GLN A 128 26.19 11.46 -3.60
CA GLN A 128 27.01 10.67 -2.68
C GLN A 128 27.32 9.31 -3.33
N PRO A 129 28.60 8.90 -3.39
CA PRO A 129 29.03 7.67 -4.08
C PRO A 129 28.57 6.38 -3.38
#